data_AF-A0A931K2B5-F1
#
_entry.id   AF-A0A931K2B5-F1
#
_cell.length_a   1.000
_cell.length_b   1.000
_cell.length_c   1.000
_cell.angle_alpha   90.00
_cell.angle_beta   90.00
_cell.angle_gamma   90.00
#
_symmetry.space_group_name_H-M   'P 1'
#
loop_
_entity.id
_entity.type
_entity.pdbx_description
1 polymer ?
#
loop_
_entity_poly.entity_id
_entity_poly.type
_entity_poly.pdbx_seq_one_letter_code
_entity_poly.pdbx_strand_id
1 'polypeptide(L)'
;MSDETENPEGGPEDGNGSDDPVNQPKRRWKKGAAKGGDPRASKQFHTRVKTARKRSTSSTLWLQRQLNDPYVNKAKQEGYRSRAAYKLSELDDRFHLIPKGGKIVDLGAAPGGWVQVALRRGAAHVIGIDLLEMEQIPGADLFVLDFTEPGAPDIVKQRLGGPADAVFSDLAPWTTGHKSTDHIRIVALVELAAHFALETLKPGGHFVAKVFQGGTEDSLLAELKPRFEKVRHAKPPSSRSDSSETFLLAMGFKG
;
A
#
# COMPACT_ATOMS: atom_id res chain seq x y z
N MET A 1 44.12 37.11 -39.52
CA MET A 1 44.19 38.25 -38.59
C MET A 1 43.34 37.87 -37.39
N SER A 2 43.88 37.33 -36.29
CA SER A 2 45.13 37.67 -35.56
C SER A 2 45.03 39.05 -34.88
N ASP A 3 45.52 39.24 -33.65
CA ASP A 3 46.51 38.43 -32.91
C ASP A 3 46.11 38.06 -31.47
N GLU A 4 46.86 37.10 -30.91
CA GLU A 4 46.94 36.77 -29.47
C GLU A 4 48.02 37.63 -28.79
N THR A 5 47.99 37.74 -27.45
CA THR A 5 49.12 38.05 -26.52
C THR A 5 48.53 38.41 -25.15
N GLU A 6 49.19 38.23 -24.01
CA GLU A 6 50.03 37.15 -23.50
C GLU A 6 50.12 37.32 -21.97
N ASN A 7 50.59 36.32 -21.22
CA ASN A 7 50.87 36.45 -19.78
C ASN A 7 52.26 37.07 -19.55
N PRO A 8 52.54 37.57 -18.33
CA PRO A 8 53.83 37.23 -17.72
C PRO A 8 53.71 36.68 -16.29
N GLU A 9 54.75 35.98 -15.86
CA GLU A 9 54.83 35.23 -14.59
C GLU A 9 55.35 36.07 -13.42
N GLY A 10 55.29 35.53 -12.19
CA GLY A 10 55.83 36.20 -11.00
C GLY A 10 55.77 35.37 -9.70
N GLY A 11 56.74 34.48 -9.51
CA GLY A 11 57.23 34.00 -8.20
C GLY A 11 58.74 34.30 -8.07
N PRO A 12 59.49 33.79 -7.07
CA PRO A 12 59.14 32.86 -5.99
C PRO A 12 58.83 33.66 -4.67
N GLU A 13 59.11 33.34 -3.38
CA GLU A 13 59.96 32.36 -2.68
C GLU A 13 59.34 31.83 -1.36
N ASP A 14 59.61 30.54 -1.13
CA ASP A 14 59.77 29.73 0.08
C ASP A 14 59.44 30.27 1.50
N GLY A 15 58.78 29.39 2.28
CA GLY A 15 58.55 29.53 3.72
C GLY A 15 58.31 28.18 4.41
N ASN A 16 59.30 27.29 4.39
CA ASN A 16 59.20 25.97 5.03
C ASN A 16 59.22 26.07 6.57
N GLY A 17 58.16 25.60 7.23
CA GLY A 17 58.00 25.66 8.69
C GLY A 17 57.15 24.49 9.20
N SER A 18 57.78 23.33 9.39
CA SER A 18 57.17 22.14 9.97
C SER A 18 57.11 22.21 11.50
N ASP A 19 55.95 21.93 12.09
CA ASP A 19 55.84 21.34 13.43
C ASP A 19 54.48 20.63 13.61
N ASP A 20 54.43 19.67 14.55
CA ASP A 20 53.43 18.60 14.57
C ASP A 20 51.99 18.98 14.99
N PRO A 21 50.96 18.32 14.43
CA PRO A 21 49.56 18.49 14.87
C PRO A 21 49.33 17.88 16.26
N VAL A 22 48.95 18.74 17.22
CA VAL A 22 48.74 18.38 18.63
C VAL A 22 47.82 17.16 18.82
N ASN A 23 48.33 16.19 19.57
CA ASN A 23 47.72 14.90 19.91
C ASN A 23 46.29 15.03 20.51
N GLN A 24 45.27 14.83 19.68
CA GLN A 24 43.89 14.63 20.15
C GLN A 24 43.59 13.13 20.35
N PRO A 25 43.11 12.69 21.53
CA PRO A 25 42.90 11.28 21.83
C PRO A 25 41.73 10.70 21.02
N LYS A 26 42.04 9.76 20.11
CA LYS A 26 41.07 9.01 19.30
C LYS A 26 40.04 8.28 20.18
N ARG A 27 38.86 8.89 20.40
CA ARG A 27 37.77 8.33 21.22
C ARG A 27 37.23 7.04 20.59
N ARG A 28 37.76 5.89 21.02
CA ARG A 28 37.23 4.55 20.67
C ARG A 28 35.74 4.48 20.97
N TRP A 29 34.91 4.39 19.92
CA TRP A 29 33.48 4.08 20.04
C TRP A 29 33.31 2.64 20.57
N LYS A 30 33.30 2.47 21.89
CA LYS A 30 32.76 1.26 22.51
C LYS A 30 31.27 1.19 22.17
N LYS A 31 30.81 0.07 21.60
CA LYS A 31 29.37 -0.22 21.48
C LYS A 31 28.76 -0.25 22.88
N GLY A 32 28.13 0.84 23.29
CA GLY A 32 27.30 0.88 24.48
C GLY A 32 26.06 0.02 24.24
N ALA A 33 26.00 -1.16 24.84
CA ALA A 33 24.77 -1.93 24.88
C ALA A 33 23.72 -1.10 25.64
N ALA A 34 22.67 -0.65 24.95
CA ALA A 34 21.56 0.04 25.57
C ALA A 34 20.94 -0.90 26.61
N LYS A 35 21.04 -0.54 27.90
CA LYS A 35 20.38 -1.30 28.97
C LYS A 35 18.89 -1.31 28.67
N GLY A 36 18.29 -2.51 28.70
CA GLY A 36 16.94 -2.72 28.20
C GLY A 36 15.91 -1.82 28.87
N GLY A 37 15.02 -1.23 28.07
CA GLY A 37 13.80 -0.63 28.58
C GLY A 37 12.94 -1.68 29.29
N ASP A 38 12.19 -1.27 30.31
CA ASP A 38 11.39 -2.19 31.13
C ASP A 38 10.39 -2.98 30.24
N PRO A 39 10.43 -4.33 30.21
CA PRO A 39 9.47 -5.16 29.48
C PRO A 39 8.03 -5.10 30.05
N ARG A 40 7.78 -4.27 31.07
CA ARG A 40 6.45 -3.85 31.51
C ARG A 40 5.92 -2.65 30.71
N ALA A 41 6.79 -1.76 30.22
CA ALA A 41 6.39 -0.58 29.44
C ALA A 41 5.83 -0.96 28.05
N SER A 42 6.29 -2.07 27.47
CA SER A 42 5.75 -2.64 26.23
C SER A 42 4.40 -3.37 26.41
N LYS A 43 3.89 -3.52 27.65
CA LYS A 43 2.55 -4.08 27.91
C LYS A 43 1.45 -3.02 27.75
N GLN A 44 1.36 -2.42 26.57
CA GLN A 44 0.23 -1.57 26.22
C GLN A 44 -1.08 -2.38 26.28
N PHE A 45 -1.90 -2.07 27.28
CA PHE A 45 -3.33 -2.35 27.42
C PHE A 45 -3.90 -3.54 26.62
N HIS A 46 -3.49 -4.77 26.98
CA HIS A 46 -4.10 -5.99 26.44
C HIS A 46 -5.58 -6.09 26.86
N THR A 47 -6.45 -5.55 26.03
CA THR A 47 -7.86 -5.29 26.30
C THR A 47 -8.66 -6.57 26.14
N ARG A 48 -9.09 -7.16 27.26
CA ARG A 48 -9.87 -8.41 27.28
C ARG A 48 -11.30 -8.20 26.78
N VAL A 49 -11.83 -9.15 26.00
CA VAL A 49 -13.24 -9.18 25.58
C VAL A 49 -14.15 -9.35 26.81
N LYS A 50 -14.73 -8.25 27.30
CA LYS A 50 -15.64 -8.22 28.47
C LYS A 50 -16.82 -9.20 28.37
N THR A 51 -17.22 -9.55 27.15
CA THR A 51 -18.38 -10.41 26.84
C THR A 51 -18.03 -11.85 26.45
N ALA A 52 -16.79 -12.30 26.69
CA ALA A 52 -16.28 -13.62 26.27
C ALA A 52 -17.19 -14.80 26.71
N ARG A 53 -17.72 -14.77 27.95
CA ARG A 53 -18.62 -15.81 28.49
C ARG A 53 -19.93 -16.01 27.72
N LYS A 54 -20.29 -15.12 26.78
CA LYS A 54 -21.50 -15.19 25.94
C LYS A 54 -21.17 -15.40 24.45
N ARG A 55 -19.98 -15.92 24.11
CA ARG A 55 -19.47 -16.06 22.73
C ARG A 55 -18.70 -17.36 22.56
N SER A 56 -18.63 -17.86 21.33
CA SER A 56 -17.73 -18.97 20.98
C SER A 56 -16.26 -18.59 21.19
N THR A 57 -15.39 -19.59 21.33
CA THR A 57 -13.94 -19.39 21.44
C THR A 57 -13.39 -18.66 20.22
N SER A 58 -13.87 -18.98 19.02
CA SER A 58 -13.48 -18.30 17.77
C SER A 58 -13.92 -16.83 17.72
N SER A 59 -15.18 -16.52 18.09
CA SER A 59 -15.69 -15.15 18.17
C SER A 59 -14.95 -14.32 19.23
N THR A 60 -14.65 -14.94 20.38
CA THR A 60 -13.86 -14.32 21.45
C THR A 60 -12.43 -14.03 20.99
N LEU A 61 -11.74 -14.99 20.36
CA LEU A 61 -10.40 -14.78 19.83
C LEU A 61 -10.36 -13.75 18.70
N TRP A 62 -11.37 -13.70 17.83
CA TRP A 62 -11.48 -12.67 16.79
C TRP A 62 -11.62 -11.27 17.41
N LEU A 63 -12.55 -11.07 18.35
CA LEU A 63 -12.69 -9.79 19.07
C LEU A 63 -11.42 -9.43 19.85
N GLN A 64 -10.78 -10.41 20.49
CA GLN A 64 -9.52 -10.23 21.22
C GLN A 64 -8.39 -9.77 20.28
N ARG A 65 -8.35 -10.27 19.03
CA ARG A 65 -7.40 -9.79 18.00
C ARG A 65 -7.73 -8.36 17.55
N GLN A 66 -9.00 -8.03 17.29
CA GLN A 66 -9.36 -6.67 16.86
C GLN A 66 -9.10 -5.60 17.93
N LEU A 67 -9.36 -5.91 19.21
CA LEU A 67 -9.12 -5.00 20.34
C LEU A 67 -7.63 -4.71 20.61
N ASN A 68 -6.71 -5.50 20.06
CA ASN A 68 -5.28 -5.44 20.36
C ASN A 68 -4.41 -5.38 19.09
N ASP A 69 -5.01 -5.02 17.94
CA ASP A 69 -4.27 -4.83 16.70
C ASP A 69 -3.58 -3.46 16.72
N PRO A 70 -2.25 -3.39 16.70
CA PRO A 70 -1.53 -2.12 16.87
C PRO A 70 -1.84 -1.13 15.73
N TYR A 71 -2.12 -1.63 14.53
CA TYR A 71 -2.46 -0.81 13.37
C TYR A 71 -3.86 -0.19 13.47
N VAL A 72 -4.78 -0.71 14.29
CA VAL A 72 -6.08 -0.06 14.54
C VAL A 72 -5.92 1.19 15.42
N ASN A 73 -5.09 1.10 16.45
CA ASN A 73 -4.79 2.25 17.31
C ASN A 73 -3.92 3.28 16.58
N LYS A 74 -2.90 2.82 15.85
CA LYS A 74 -2.05 3.68 15.02
C LYS A 74 -2.85 4.40 13.92
N ALA A 75 -3.76 3.71 13.22
CA ALA A 75 -4.65 4.33 12.22
C ALA A 75 -5.42 5.52 12.79
N LYS A 76 -6.05 5.34 13.96
CA LYS A 76 -6.80 6.41 14.65
C LYS A 76 -5.91 7.59 15.05
N GLN A 77 -4.67 7.33 15.48
CA GLN A 77 -3.70 8.37 15.83
C GLN A 77 -3.21 9.16 14.60
N GLU A 78 -3.09 8.52 13.44
CA GLU A 78 -2.64 9.14 12.18
C GLU A 78 -3.80 9.64 11.28
N GLY A 79 -5.03 9.67 11.80
CA GLY A 79 -6.23 10.13 11.10
C GLY A 79 -6.70 9.25 9.95
N TYR A 80 -6.28 7.97 9.92
CA TYR A 80 -6.77 6.97 8.96
C TYR A 80 -8.05 6.31 9.46
N ARG A 81 -9.05 6.19 8.57
CA ARG A 81 -10.36 5.57 8.86
C ARG A 81 -10.27 4.05 9.07
N SER A 82 -9.23 3.38 8.57
CA SER A 82 -9.00 1.96 8.83
C SER A 82 -7.53 1.58 8.85
N ARG A 83 -7.22 0.42 9.46
CA ARG A 83 -5.88 -0.20 9.41
C ARG A 83 -5.45 -0.61 8.00
N ALA A 84 -6.38 -0.66 7.03
CA ALA A 84 -6.06 -1.06 5.65
C ALA A 84 -5.14 -0.04 4.96
N ALA A 85 -5.16 1.23 5.40
CA ALA A 85 -4.24 2.28 4.96
C ALA A 85 -2.76 1.85 5.05
N TYR A 86 -2.37 1.06 6.06
CA TYR A 86 -1.01 0.54 6.15
C TYR A 86 -0.69 -0.51 5.10
N LYS A 87 -1.67 -1.32 4.66
CA LYS A 87 -1.44 -2.29 3.57
C LYS A 87 -1.02 -1.55 2.30
N LEU A 88 -1.78 -0.55 1.87
CA LEU A 88 -1.47 0.21 0.65
C LEU A 88 -0.23 1.10 0.83
N SER A 89 -0.06 1.74 1.98
CA SER A 89 1.15 2.53 2.26
C SER A 89 2.42 1.67 2.17
N GLU A 90 2.45 0.52 2.83
CA GLU A 90 3.61 -0.38 2.85
C GLU A 90 3.85 -1.09 1.49
N LEU A 91 2.85 -1.13 0.60
CA LEU A 91 3.03 -1.55 -0.79
C LEU A 91 3.57 -0.40 -1.64
N ASP A 92 3.00 0.80 -1.53
CA ASP A 92 3.46 1.99 -2.27
C ASP A 92 4.89 2.42 -1.89
N ASP A 93 5.25 2.34 -0.60
CA ASP A 93 6.61 2.56 -0.10
C ASP A 93 7.66 1.59 -0.71
N ARG A 94 7.22 0.45 -1.25
CA ARG A 94 8.07 -0.61 -1.80
C ARG A 94 8.02 -0.74 -3.32
N PHE A 95 6.95 -0.26 -3.94
CA PHE A 95 6.64 -0.51 -5.36
C PHE A 95 6.20 0.75 -6.14
N HIS A 96 6.03 1.89 -5.47
CA HIS A 96 5.68 3.20 -6.05
C HIS A 96 4.43 3.13 -6.94
N LEU A 97 3.33 2.71 -6.31
CA LEU A 97 2.08 2.34 -6.94
C LEU A 97 1.18 3.54 -7.25
N ILE A 98 1.39 4.66 -6.55
CA ILE A 98 0.57 5.87 -6.66
C ILE A 98 1.42 7.00 -7.27
N PRO A 99 1.34 7.23 -8.59
CA PRO A 99 2.02 8.36 -9.22
C PRO A 99 1.36 9.70 -8.82
N LYS A 100 2.20 10.71 -8.59
CA LYS A 100 1.75 12.08 -8.31
C LYS A 100 1.00 12.65 -9.51
N GLY A 101 -0.16 13.26 -9.25
CA GLY A 101 -1.07 13.74 -10.29
C GLY A 101 -1.94 12.66 -10.93
N GLY A 102 -1.81 11.39 -10.54
CA GLY A 102 -2.51 10.28 -11.18
C GLY A 102 -4.00 10.20 -10.88
N LYS A 103 -4.74 9.51 -11.76
CA LYS A 103 -6.14 9.07 -11.55
C LYS A 103 -6.15 7.65 -10.96
N ILE A 104 -6.77 7.46 -9.79
CA ILE A 104 -6.80 6.17 -9.09
C ILE A 104 -8.23 5.65 -8.96
N VAL A 105 -8.44 4.34 -9.12
CA VAL A 105 -9.70 3.66 -8.77
C VAL A 105 -9.46 2.73 -7.57
N ASP A 106 -10.37 2.74 -6.60
CA ASP A 106 -10.34 1.94 -5.38
C ASP A 106 -11.64 1.10 -5.28
N LEU A 107 -11.53 -0.20 -5.53
CA LEU A 107 -12.63 -1.16 -5.60
C LEU A 107 -12.76 -1.90 -4.26
N GLY A 108 -13.91 -1.77 -3.58
CA GLY A 108 -14.04 -2.23 -2.18
C GLY A 108 -13.38 -1.24 -1.22
N ALA A 109 -13.60 0.05 -1.44
CA ALA A 109 -12.89 1.14 -0.80
C ALA A 109 -13.23 1.34 0.69
N ALA A 110 -14.38 0.84 1.18
CA ALA A 110 -14.90 1.25 2.48
C ALA A 110 -14.00 0.81 3.66
N PRO A 111 -13.79 1.67 4.68
CA PRO A 111 -14.41 2.98 4.92
C PRO A 111 -13.64 4.18 4.30
N GLY A 112 -12.86 3.97 3.24
CA GLY A 112 -12.02 4.98 2.57
C GLY A 112 -10.54 4.94 2.98
N GLY A 113 -10.07 3.82 3.53
CA GLY A 113 -8.70 3.70 4.05
C GLY A 113 -7.61 3.72 2.98
N TRP A 114 -7.90 3.22 1.78
CA TRP A 114 -6.99 3.22 0.63
C TRP A 114 -7.09 4.54 -0.15
N VAL A 115 -8.30 5.05 -0.40
CA VAL A 115 -8.57 6.44 -0.83
C VAL A 115 -7.73 7.49 -0.07
N GLN A 116 -7.72 7.45 1.27
CA GLN A 116 -6.93 8.39 2.08
C GLN A 116 -5.42 8.30 1.82
N VAL A 117 -4.90 7.11 1.49
CA VAL A 117 -3.48 6.94 1.13
C VAL A 117 -3.22 7.48 -0.27
N ALA A 118 -4.06 7.14 -1.25
CA ALA A 118 -3.93 7.65 -2.62
C ALA A 118 -3.85 9.18 -2.67
N LEU A 119 -4.76 9.87 -1.96
CA LEU A 119 -4.73 11.33 -1.83
C LEU A 119 -3.49 11.85 -1.09
N ARG A 120 -3.11 11.24 0.05
CA ARG A 120 -1.90 11.63 0.81
C ARG A 120 -0.59 11.40 0.05
N ARG A 121 -0.55 10.48 -0.92
CA ARG A 121 0.58 10.25 -1.83
C ARG A 121 0.59 11.21 -3.04
N GLY A 122 -0.51 11.93 -3.26
CA GLY A 122 -0.62 13.00 -4.26
C GLY A 122 -1.32 12.59 -5.56
N ALA A 123 -2.20 11.59 -5.54
CA ALA A 123 -3.16 11.39 -6.62
C ALA A 123 -4.01 12.67 -6.82
N ALA A 124 -4.28 13.06 -8.07
CA ALA A 124 -5.08 14.26 -8.36
C ALA A 124 -6.60 13.99 -8.23
N HIS A 125 -7.01 12.74 -8.43
CA HIS A 125 -8.39 12.31 -8.39
C HIS A 125 -8.46 10.82 -8.03
N VAL A 126 -9.38 10.47 -7.13
CA VAL A 126 -9.59 9.08 -6.69
C VAL A 126 -11.08 8.75 -6.74
N ILE A 127 -11.45 7.67 -7.42
CA ILE A 127 -12.81 7.13 -7.40
C ILE A 127 -12.82 5.93 -6.47
N GLY A 128 -13.68 5.94 -5.46
CA GLY A 128 -13.87 4.82 -4.54
C GLY A 128 -15.29 4.28 -4.61
N ILE A 129 -15.43 2.97 -4.75
CA ILE A 129 -16.73 2.30 -4.69
C ILE A 129 -16.75 1.17 -3.67
N ASP A 130 -17.91 0.96 -3.06
CA ASP A 130 -18.16 -0.15 -2.13
C ASP A 130 -19.66 -0.48 -2.06
N LEU A 131 -20.00 -1.62 -1.48
CA LEU A 131 -21.36 -1.98 -1.06
C LEU A 131 -21.83 -1.14 0.13
N LEU A 132 -20.89 -0.61 0.92
CA LEU A 132 -21.16 0.13 2.15
C LEU A 132 -21.06 1.64 1.93
N GLU A 133 -22.03 2.37 2.47
CA GLU A 133 -21.96 3.83 2.55
C GLU A 133 -20.75 4.27 3.38
N MET A 134 -20.04 5.28 2.88
CA MET A 134 -18.87 5.86 3.52
C MET A 134 -18.94 7.39 3.49
N GLU A 135 -18.49 8.03 4.56
CA GLU A 135 -18.33 9.48 4.64
C GLU A 135 -17.47 9.99 3.48
N GLN A 136 -17.85 11.10 2.85
CA GLN A 136 -17.09 11.66 1.72
C GLN A 136 -15.65 12.05 2.13
N ILE A 137 -14.70 12.02 1.19
CA ILE A 137 -13.31 12.45 1.41
C ILE A 137 -12.99 13.57 0.41
N PRO A 138 -12.57 14.77 0.87
CA PRO A 138 -12.20 15.85 -0.05
C PRO A 138 -11.11 15.42 -1.05
N GLY A 139 -11.40 15.56 -2.35
CA GLY A 139 -10.53 15.12 -3.45
C GLY A 139 -10.84 13.72 -4.00
N ALA A 140 -11.81 13.00 -3.42
CA ALA A 140 -12.27 11.71 -3.93
C ALA A 140 -13.78 11.69 -4.21
N ASP A 141 -14.14 10.96 -5.26
CA ASP A 141 -15.50 10.72 -5.73
C ASP A 141 -15.94 9.34 -5.19
N LEU A 142 -16.76 9.33 -4.12
CA LEU A 142 -17.13 8.10 -3.40
C LEU A 142 -18.61 7.75 -3.57
N PHE A 143 -18.89 6.52 -4.02
CA PHE A 143 -20.26 6.06 -4.32
C PHE A 143 -20.54 4.66 -3.75
N VAL A 144 -21.80 4.42 -3.40
CA VAL A 144 -22.31 3.07 -3.09
C VAL A 144 -22.67 2.39 -4.42
N LEU A 145 -22.01 1.27 -4.71
CA LEU A 145 -22.18 0.50 -5.93
C LEU A 145 -21.70 -0.95 -5.71
N ASP A 146 -22.56 -1.93 -5.99
CA ASP A 146 -22.11 -3.31 -6.16
C ASP A 146 -21.36 -3.41 -7.49
N PHE A 147 -20.06 -3.71 -7.44
CA PHE A 147 -19.23 -3.82 -8.63
C PHE A 147 -19.55 -5.08 -9.48
N THR A 148 -20.27 -6.05 -8.93
CA THR A 148 -20.68 -7.28 -9.63
C THR A 148 -21.97 -7.14 -10.44
N GLU A 149 -22.72 -6.03 -10.28
CA GLU A 149 -23.95 -5.79 -11.03
C GLU A 149 -23.66 -5.38 -12.49
N PRO A 150 -24.50 -5.79 -13.46
CA PRO A 150 -24.32 -5.44 -14.88
C PRO A 150 -24.24 -3.92 -15.09
N GLY A 151 -23.18 -3.47 -15.79
CA GLY A 151 -22.93 -2.05 -16.06
C GLY A 151 -22.27 -1.27 -14.92
N ALA A 152 -22.06 -1.85 -13.73
CA ALA A 152 -21.30 -1.20 -12.67
C ALA A 152 -19.86 -0.81 -13.10
N PRO A 153 -19.11 -1.64 -13.85
CA PRO A 153 -17.84 -1.22 -14.47
C PRO A 153 -17.96 0.03 -15.33
N ASP A 154 -19.03 0.17 -16.11
CA ASP A 154 -19.20 1.29 -17.05
C ASP A 154 -19.60 2.59 -16.35
N ILE A 155 -20.32 2.50 -15.22
CA ILE A 155 -20.54 3.65 -14.32
C ILE A 155 -19.18 4.17 -13.81
N VAL A 156 -18.27 3.28 -13.38
CA VAL A 156 -16.93 3.69 -12.93
C VAL A 156 -16.12 4.29 -14.09
N LYS A 157 -16.13 3.69 -15.29
CA LYS A 157 -15.49 4.26 -16.50
C LYS A 157 -16.01 5.67 -16.81
N GLN A 158 -17.32 5.88 -16.72
CA GLN A 158 -17.94 7.18 -17.00
C GLN A 158 -17.49 8.26 -16.00
N ARG A 159 -17.38 7.94 -14.70
CA ARG A 159 -16.85 8.87 -13.70
C ARG A 159 -15.35 9.12 -13.86
N LEU A 160 -14.59 8.10 -14.24
CA LEU A 160 -13.14 8.18 -14.43
C LEU A 160 -12.76 9.15 -15.57
N GLY A 161 -13.60 9.28 -16.60
CA GLY A 161 -13.46 10.32 -17.63
C GLY A 161 -12.11 10.28 -18.34
N GLY A 162 -11.70 9.09 -18.78
CA GLY A 162 -10.37 8.80 -19.34
C GLY A 162 -9.74 7.57 -18.66
N PRO A 163 -8.46 7.27 -18.93
CA PRO A 163 -7.80 6.11 -18.34
C PRO A 163 -7.25 6.39 -16.92
N ALA A 164 -7.07 5.32 -16.15
CA ALA A 164 -6.48 5.33 -14.82
C ALA A 164 -4.95 5.19 -14.85
N ASP A 165 -4.30 5.76 -13.84
CA ASP A 165 -2.91 5.47 -13.46
C ASP A 165 -2.81 4.15 -12.70
N ALA A 166 -3.73 3.91 -11.76
CA ALA A 166 -3.80 2.65 -11.04
C ALA A 166 -5.23 2.24 -10.69
N VAL A 167 -5.45 0.93 -10.65
CA VAL A 167 -6.68 0.28 -10.15
C VAL A 167 -6.31 -0.60 -8.97
N PHE A 168 -6.90 -0.32 -7.82
CA PHE A 168 -6.73 -1.05 -6.58
C PHE A 168 -8.01 -1.80 -6.23
N SER A 169 -7.88 -2.99 -5.63
CA SER A 169 -9.01 -3.82 -5.19
C SER A 169 -8.73 -4.46 -3.84
N ASP A 170 -9.46 -4.03 -2.80
CA ASP A 170 -9.60 -4.77 -1.53
C ASP A 170 -11.01 -5.40 -1.44
N LEU A 171 -11.65 -5.69 -2.59
CA LEU A 171 -12.92 -6.42 -2.68
C LEU A 171 -12.88 -7.75 -1.88
N ALA A 172 -14.01 -8.12 -1.29
CA ALA A 172 -14.20 -9.41 -0.65
C ALA A 172 -15.69 -9.79 -0.65
N PRO A 173 -16.06 -11.06 -0.92
CA PRO A 173 -17.44 -11.51 -0.87
C PRO A 173 -17.88 -11.75 0.58
N TRP A 174 -19.19 -11.71 0.83
CA TRP A 174 -19.76 -12.25 2.06
C TRP A 174 -19.45 -13.75 2.16
N THR A 175 -18.71 -14.14 3.20
CA THR A 175 -18.28 -15.52 3.43
C THR A 175 -19.46 -16.41 3.80
N THR A 176 -19.69 -17.47 3.03
CA THR A 176 -20.62 -18.55 3.35
C THR A 176 -20.10 -19.48 4.45
N GLY A 177 -18.79 -19.50 4.67
CA GLY A 177 -18.10 -20.49 5.51
C GLY A 177 -17.71 -21.77 4.76
N HIS A 178 -18.24 -21.99 3.56
CA HIS A 178 -17.82 -23.07 2.67
C HIS A 178 -16.58 -22.61 1.89
N LYS A 179 -15.39 -23.02 2.37
CA LYS A 179 -14.09 -22.57 1.86
C LYS A 179 -13.95 -22.61 0.34
N SER A 180 -14.45 -23.64 -0.34
CA SER A 180 -14.40 -23.77 -1.80
C SER A 180 -15.29 -22.74 -2.51
N THR A 181 -16.52 -22.53 -2.02
CA THR A 181 -17.44 -21.52 -2.54
C THR A 181 -16.93 -20.10 -2.30
N ASP A 182 -16.40 -19.84 -1.11
CA ASP A 182 -15.83 -18.54 -0.76
C ASP A 182 -14.57 -18.25 -1.60
N HIS A 183 -13.73 -19.27 -1.85
CA HIS A 183 -12.57 -19.17 -2.75
C HIS A 183 -12.97 -18.83 -4.19
N ILE A 184 -13.95 -19.53 -4.77
CA ILE A 184 -14.44 -19.26 -6.13
C ILE A 184 -14.97 -17.82 -6.25
N ARG A 185 -15.71 -17.34 -5.24
CA ARG A 185 -16.23 -15.95 -5.20
C ARG A 185 -15.12 -14.91 -5.10
N ILE A 186 -14.07 -15.18 -4.32
CA ILE A 186 -12.87 -14.33 -4.24
C ILE A 186 -12.20 -14.23 -5.61
N VAL A 187 -11.99 -15.36 -6.28
CA VAL A 187 -11.32 -15.40 -7.60
C VAL A 187 -12.12 -14.60 -8.64
N ALA A 188 -13.43 -14.82 -8.73
CA ALA A 188 -14.29 -14.09 -9.67
C ALA A 188 -14.27 -12.56 -9.47
N LEU A 189 -14.22 -12.09 -8.22
CA LEU A 189 -14.09 -10.65 -7.90
C LEU A 189 -12.73 -10.07 -8.33
N VAL A 190 -11.66 -10.87 -8.25
CA VAL A 190 -10.31 -10.46 -8.66
C VAL A 190 -10.17 -10.49 -10.18
N GLU A 191 -10.73 -11.49 -10.86
CA GLU A 191 -10.78 -11.57 -12.33
C GLU A 191 -11.60 -10.38 -12.90
N LEU A 192 -12.77 -10.08 -12.33
CA LEU A 192 -13.59 -8.91 -12.70
C LEU A 192 -12.84 -7.58 -12.51
N ALA A 193 -12.15 -7.40 -11.38
CA ALA A 193 -11.32 -6.22 -11.13
C ALA A 193 -10.11 -6.13 -12.09
N ALA A 194 -9.54 -7.26 -12.49
CA ALA A 194 -8.46 -7.32 -13.45
C ALA A 194 -8.92 -6.98 -14.87
N HIS A 195 -10.07 -7.49 -15.33
CA HIS A 195 -10.65 -7.15 -16.63
C HIS A 195 -10.97 -5.66 -16.72
N PHE A 196 -11.61 -5.09 -15.69
CA PHE A 196 -11.80 -3.64 -15.60
C PHE A 196 -10.46 -2.86 -15.65
N ALA A 197 -9.41 -3.34 -14.98
CA ALA A 197 -8.09 -2.70 -15.04
C ALA A 197 -7.46 -2.78 -16.44
N LEU A 198 -7.61 -3.91 -17.15
CA LEU A 198 -7.14 -4.05 -18.54
C LEU A 198 -7.89 -3.14 -19.53
N GLU A 199 -9.16 -2.83 -19.26
CA GLU A 199 -9.96 -1.90 -20.07
C GLU A 199 -9.71 -0.42 -19.75
N THR A 200 -9.15 -0.09 -18.58
CA THR A 200 -9.09 1.30 -18.08
C THR A 200 -7.70 1.85 -17.77
N LEU A 201 -6.67 1.01 -17.58
CA LEU A 201 -5.32 1.51 -17.32
C LEU A 201 -4.70 2.15 -18.58
N LYS A 202 -3.98 3.26 -18.38
CA LYS A 202 -3.08 3.80 -19.41
C LYS A 202 -1.78 2.96 -19.48
N PRO A 203 -1.03 2.99 -20.59
CA PRO A 203 0.31 2.43 -20.64
C PRO A 203 1.22 2.97 -19.51
N GLY A 204 1.98 2.09 -18.88
CA GLY A 204 2.70 2.32 -17.63
C GLY A 204 1.87 2.06 -16.35
N GLY A 205 0.53 1.98 -16.45
CA GLY A 205 -0.38 1.88 -15.31
C GLY A 205 -0.26 0.60 -14.47
N HIS A 206 -0.93 0.56 -13.31
CA HIS A 206 -0.74 -0.47 -12.28
C HIS A 206 -2.05 -1.08 -11.77
N PHE A 207 -2.10 -2.40 -11.61
CA PHE A 207 -3.20 -3.13 -10.98
C PHE A 207 -2.74 -3.80 -9.68
N VAL A 208 -3.53 -3.67 -8.61
CA VAL A 208 -3.26 -4.30 -7.32
C VAL A 208 -4.54 -4.90 -6.76
N ALA A 209 -4.56 -6.20 -6.46
CA ALA A 209 -5.72 -6.86 -5.87
C ALA A 209 -5.34 -7.68 -4.62
N LYS A 210 -6.23 -7.68 -3.62
CA LYS A 210 -6.21 -8.69 -2.55
C LYS A 210 -6.51 -10.07 -3.15
N VAL A 211 -5.65 -11.04 -2.82
CA VAL A 211 -5.82 -12.45 -3.15
C VAL A 211 -5.56 -13.30 -1.90
N PHE A 212 -5.93 -14.58 -1.93
CA PHE A 212 -5.71 -15.50 -0.81
C PHE A 212 -4.88 -16.70 -1.27
N GLN A 213 -3.82 -17.00 -0.52
CA GLN A 213 -2.96 -18.16 -0.78
C GLN A 213 -3.77 -19.46 -0.75
N GLY A 214 -3.91 -20.13 -1.90
CA GLY A 214 -4.61 -21.43 -1.96
C GLY A 214 -5.00 -21.98 -3.33
N GLY A 215 -5.16 -21.16 -4.37
CA GLY A 215 -5.44 -21.67 -5.72
C GLY A 215 -6.05 -20.66 -6.70
N THR A 216 -6.23 -21.10 -7.95
CA THR A 216 -6.90 -20.38 -9.05
C THR A 216 -6.32 -19.01 -9.40
N GLU A 217 -5.02 -18.82 -9.20
CA GLU A 217 -4.30 -17.65 -9.70
C GLU A 217 -3.70 -17.89 -11.09
N ASP A 218 -3.53 -19.14 -11.53
CA ASP A 218 -2.76 -19.46 -12.74
C ASP A 218 -3.40 -18.95 -14.04
N SER A 219 -4.74 -18.94 -14.14
CA SER A 219 -5.49 -18.32 -15.24
C SER A 219 -5.19 -16.82 -15.34
N LEU A 220 -5.45 -16.11 -14.24
CA LEU A 220 -5.24 -14.68 -14.09
C LEU A 220 -3.77 -14.28 -14.27
N LEU A 221 -2.83 -15.09 -13.76
CA LEU A 221 -1.40 -14.87 -13.94
C LEU A 221 -0.97 -15.08 -15.39
N ALA A 222 -1.53 -16.06 -16.10
CA ALA A 222 -1.31 -16.23 -17.54
C ALA A 222 -1.92 -15.07 -18.34
N GLU A 223 -3.00 -14.46 -17.87
CA GLU A 223 -3.62 -13.29 -18.50
C GLU A 223 -2.81 -11.99 -18.27
N LEU A 224 -2.33 -11.75 -17.04
CA LEU A 224 -1.63 -10.53 -16.66
C LEU A 224 -0.15 -10.51 -17.08
N LYS A 225 0.58 -11.64 -17.01
CA LYS A 225 2.02 -11.71 -17.35
C LYS A 225 2.38 -11.16 -18.74
N PRO A 226 1.65 -11.45 -19.84
CA PRO A 226 1.97 -10.86 -21.14
C PRO A 226 1.67 -9.35 -21.18
N ARG A 227 0.60 -8.89 -20.51
CA ARG A 227 0.09 -7.51 -20.58
C ARG A 227 0.79 -6.49 -19.66
N PHE A 228 1.52 -6.95 -18.66
CA PHE A 228 2.27 -6.11 -17.72
C PHE A 228 3.78 -6.38 -17.77
N GLU A 229 4.62 -5.39 -17.48
CA GLU A 229 6.06 -5.57 -17.33
C GLU A 229 6.40 -6.56 -16.20
N LYS A 230 5.63 -6.51 -15.10
CA LYS A 230 6.05 -7.10 -13.83
C LYS A 230 4.84 -7.53 -12.98
N VAL A 231 4.54 -8.81 -13.00
CA VAL A 231 3.49 -9.43 -12.16
C VAL A 231 4.15 -10.19 -10.99
N ARG A 232 3.67 -9.97 -9.76
CA ARG A 232 4.19 -10.62 -8.54
C ARG A 232 3.22 -10.56 -7.37
N HIS A 233 3.40 -11.45 -6.40
CA HIS A 233 2.78 -11.30 -5.09
C HIS A 233 3.62 -10.46 -4.13
N ALA A 234 2.95 -9.75 -3.22
CA ALA A 234 3.55 -9.11 -2.06
C ALA A 234 2.63 -9.17 -0.85
N LYS A 235 3.17 -9.56 0.30
CA LYS A 235 2.50 -9.43 1.60
C LYS A 235 3.08 -8.20 2.33
N PRO A 236 2.26 -7.20 2.69
CA PRO A 236 2.71 -6.05 3.48
C PRO A 236 2.86 -6.42 4.97
N PRO A 237 3.82 -5.84 5.74
CA PRO A 237 4.02 -6.12 7.16
C PRO A 237 2.77 -5.97 8.06
N SER A 238 1.82 -5.12 7.68
CA SER A 238 0.52 -4.93 8.35
C SER A 238 -0.52 -6.02 8.07
N SER A 239 -0.32 -6.85 7.03
CA SER A 239 -1.10 -8.07 6.83
C SER A 239 -0.61 -9.15 7.79
N ARG A 240 -1.52 -9.73 8.58
CA ARG A 240 -1.16 -10.63 9.68
C ARG A 240 -0.54 -11.92 9.14
N SER A 241 0.45 -12.45 9.86
CA SER A 241 1.15 -13.70 9.51
C SER A 241 0.26 -14.95 9.60
N ASP A 242 -0.84 -14.89 10.37
CA ASP A 242 -1.86 -15.95 10.47
C ASP A 242 -2.97 -15.84 9.41
N SER A 243 -2.89 -14.85 8.51
CA SER A 243 -3.82 -14.68 7.40
C SER A 243 -3.23 -15.18 6.09
N SER A 244 -4.03 -15.92 5.32
CA SER A 244 -3.71 -16.28 3.93
C SER A 244 -3.82 -15.11 2.94
N GLU A 245 -4.24 -13.92 3.40
CA GLU A 245 -4.25 -12.68 2.62
C GLU A 245 -2.85 -12.33 2.10
N THR A 246 -2.74 -12.07 0.80
CA THR A 246 -1.58 -11.46 0.14
C THR A 246 -2.10 -10.56 -0.99
N PHE A 247 -1.23 -9.76 -1.61
CA PHE A 247 -1.63 -8.90 -2.73
C PHE A 247 -0.95 -9.34 -4.01
N LEU A 248 -1.72 -9.40 -5.10
CA LEU A 248 -1.23 -9.55 -6.46
C LEU A 248 -1.00 -8.16 -7.04
N LEU A 249 0.22 -7.88 -7.50
CA LEU A 249 0.65 -6.62 -8.09
C LEU A 249 1.06 -6.87 -9.53
N ALA A 250 0.41 -6.19 -10.47
CA ALA A 250 0.77 -6.14 -11.87
C ALA A 250 1.13 -4.69 -12.23
N MET A 251 2.41 -4.45 -12.52
CA MET A 251 2.99 -3.11 -12.73
C MET A 251 3.50 -2.97 -14.17
N GLY A 252 3.44 -1.73 -14.70
CA GLY A 252 3.81 -1.40 -16.07
C GLY A 252 2.87 -2.03 -17.09
N PHE A 253 1.60 -1.60 -17.15
CA PHE A 253 0.67 -2.04 -18.19
C PHE A 253 1.19 -1.63 -19.58
N LYS A 254 1.14 -2.52 -20.58
CA LYS A 254 1.78 -2.30 -21.89
C LYS A 254 0.86 -1.68 -22.94
N GLY A 255 -0.46 -1.76 -22.75
CA GLY A 255 -1.44 -1.68 -23.84
C GLY A 255 -1.74 -3.06 -24.42
#